data_AF-A0A2V9AHU6-F1
#
_entry.id   AF-A0A2V9AHU6-F1
#
_cell.length_a   1.000
_cell.length_b   1.000
_cell.length_c   1.000
_cell.angle_alpha   90.00
_cell.angle_beta   90.00
_cell.angle_gamma   90.00
#
_symmetry.space_group_name_H-M   'P 1'
#
loop_
_entity.id
_entity.type
_entity.pdbx_description
1 polymer ?
#
loop_
_entity_poly.entity_id
_entity_poly.type
_entity_poly.pdbx_seq_one_letter_code
_entity_poly.pdbx_strand_id
1 'polypeptide(L)'
;MISWRNFIRAHRDVLVVMDFFTTEVLTLKGLTTYYVLFFIHLETRRVNLVGFTPYPDQEWMEQQARNMTMEEWGCLRGCRYLLHDRDAMFCQSFRELIKTGSVNPLRLPARSPH
;
A
#
# COMPACT_ATOMS: atom_id res chain seq x y z
N MET A 1 6.86 -19.33 -18.28
CA MET A 1 6.11 -18.52 -17.28
C MET A 1 6.93 -18.50 -16.00
N ILE A 2 7.29 -17.33 -15.47
CA ILE A 2 8.05 -17.22 -14.21
C ILE A 2 7.10 -17.57 -13.06
N SER A 3 7.53 -18.42 -12.12
CA SER A 3 6.72 -18.73 -10.94
C SER A 3 6.62 -17.50 -10.01
N TRP A 4 5.53 -17.38 -9.25
CA TRP A 4 5.34 -16.27 -8.30
C TRP A 4 6.52 -16.10 -7.33
N ARG A 5 7.06 -17.24 -6.87
CA ARG A 5 8.26 -17.29 -6.02
C ARG A 5 9.49 -16.69 -6.70
N ASN A 6 9.70 -17.01 -7.98
CA ASN A 6 10.82 -16.46 -8.75
C ASN A 6 10.62 -14.97 -9.04
N PHE A 7 9.37 -14.53 -9.27
CA PHE A 7 9.06 -13.12 -9.45
C PHE A 7 9.41 -12.30 -8.20
N ILE A 8 8.95 -12.72 -7.02
CA ILE A 8 9.25 -12.04 -5.75
C ILE A 8 10.76 -11.99 -5.52
N ARG A 9 11.45 -13.12 -5.71
CA ARG A 9 12.91 -13.20 -5.50
C ARG A 9 13.69 -12.26 -6.42
N ALA A 10 13.26 -12.13 -7.68
CA ALA A 10 13.93 -11.32 -8.69
C ALA A 10 13.73 -9.81 -8.53
N HIS A 11 12.69 -9.38 -7.81
CA HIS A 11 12.32 -7.96 -7.71
C HIS A 11 12.26 -7.46 -6.25
N ARG A 12 12.81 -8.20 -5.29
CA ARG A 12 12.68 -7.89 -3.85
C ARG A 12 13.10 -6.47 -3.47
N ASP A 13 14.07 -5.93 -4.18
CA ASP A 13 14.69 -4.61 -4.02
C ASP A 13 13.76 -3.46 -4.46
N VAL A 14 12.91 -3.72 -5.46
CA VAL A 14 11.97 -2.77 -6.05
C VAL A 14 10.50 -3.08 -5.75
N LEU A 15 10.24 -4.05 -4.86
CA LEU A 15 8.91 -4.57 -4.54
C LEU A 15 8.50 -4.16 -3.12
N VAL A 16 7.34 -3.51 -3.02
CA VAL A 16 6.69 -3.19 -1.75
C VAL A 16 5.39 -3.95 -1.60
N VAL A 17 5.00 -4.24 -0.37
CA VAL A 17 3.67 -4.76 -0.02
C VAL A 17 2.95 -3.72 0.81
N MET A 18 1.70 -3.42 0.47
CA MET A 18 0.84 -2.46 1.13
C MET A 18 -0.38 -3.15 1.69
N ASP A 19 -0.76 -2.77 2.91
CA ASP A 19 -1.84 -3.39 3.66
C ASP A 19 -2.42 -2.41 4.69
N PHE A 20 -3.53 -2.81 5.30
CA PHE A 20 -4.17 -2.11 6.42
C PHE A 20 -4.09 -2.92 7.70
N PHE A 21 -3.95 -2.23 8.83
CA PHE A 21 -4.37 -2.78 10.11
C PHE A 21 -5.28 -1.78 10.83
N THR A 22 -6.07 -2.29 11.76
CA THR A 22 -6.92 -1.47 12.61
C THR A 22 -6.33 -1.37 14.02
N THR A 23 -6.50 -0.22 14.64
CA THR A 23 -6.16 -0.01 16.04
C THR A 23 -7.23 0.86 16.70
N GLU A 24 -7.47 0.63 17.98
CA GLU A 24 -8.40 1.44 18.75
C GLU A 24 -7.65 2.58 19.44
N VAL A 25 -8.12 3.81 19.20
CA VAL A 25 -7.55 5.02 19.79
C VAL A 25 -8.58 5.62 20.73
N LEU A 26 -8.18 5.85 21.99
CA LEU A 26 -9.01 6.56 22.94
C LEU A 26 -8.99 8.06 22.63
N THR A 27 -10.15 8.61 22.31
CA THR A 27 -10.34 10.04 22.06
C THR A 27 -11.24 10.65 23.15
N LEU A 28 -11.36 11.99 23.16
CA LEU A 28 -12.32 12.68 24.04
C LEU A 28 -13.78 12.28 23.79
N LYS A 29 -14.10 11.69 22.63
CA LYS A 29 -15.44 11.20 22.27
C LYS A 29 -15.63 9.70 22.53
N GLY A 30 -14.64 9.04 23.13
CA GLY A 30 -14.63 7.60 23.37
C GLY A 30 -13.63 6.86 22.48
N LEU A 31 -13.75 5.53 22.47
CA LEU A 31 -12.88 4.65 21.70
C LEU A 31 -13.26 4.72 20.21
N THR A 32 -12.29 4.95 19.34
CA THR A 32 -12.50 5.05 17.89
C THR A 32 -11.52 4.14 17.16
N THR A 33 -12.03 3.32 16.24
CA THR A 33 -11.21 2.49 15.36
C THR A 33 -10.55 3.35 14.29
N TYR A 34 -9.23 3.28 14.21
CA TYR A 34 -8.44 3.89 13.14
C TYR A 34 -7.93 2.80 12.21
N TYR A 35 -8.06 3.06 10.91
CA TYR A 35 -7.42 2.29 9.85
C TYR A 35 -6.06 2.92 9.57
N VAL A 36 -5.01 2.12 9.61
CA VAL A 36 -3.64 2.55 9.35
C VAL A 36 -3.16 1.91 8.06
N LEU A 37 -2.85 2.75 7.07
CA LEU A 37 -2.26 2.33 5.81
C LEU A 37 -0.74 2.39 5.93
N PHE A 38 -0.09 1.28 5.60
CA PHE A 38 1.36 1.17 5.62
C PHE A 38 1.83 0.33 4.43
N PHE A 39 3.12 0.43 4.14
CA PHE A 39 3.78 -0.50 3.24
C PHE A 39 5.13 -0.96 3.78
N ILE A 40 5.58 -2.10 3.28
CA ILE A 40 6.84 -2.74 3.65
C ILE A 40 7.67 -2.95 2.39
N HIS A 41 8.92 -2.47 2.39
CA HIS A 41 9.91 -2.89 1.39
C HIS A 41 10.32 -4.33 1.66
N LEU A 42 10.13 -5.22 0.68
CA LEU A 42 10.37 -6.65 0.90
C LEU A 42 11.84 -6.99 1.14
N GLU A 43 12.76 -6.29 0.50
CA GLU A 43 14.19 -6.53 0.70
C GLU A 43 14.67 -6.12 2.09
N THR A 44 14.36 -4.90 2.52
CA THR A 44 14.88 -4.31 3.75
C THR A 44 14.01 -4.57 4.97
N ARG A 45 12.77 -5.05 4.76
CA ARG A 45 11.72 -5.14 5.78
C ARG A 45 11.39 -3.82 6.46
N ARG A 46 11.77 -2.69 5.86
CA ARG A 46 11.43 -1.36 6.37
C ARG A 46 9.94 -1.12 6.18
N VAL A 47 9.26 -0.83 7.27
CA VAL A 47 7.86 -0.41 7.31
C VAL A 47 7.81 1.12 7.19
N ASN A 48 6.92 1.63 6.34
CA ASN A 48 6.62 3.06 6.28
C ASN A 48 5.11 3.25 6.42
N LEU A 49 4.73 4.18 7.29
CA LEU A 49 3.34 4.58 7.48
C LEU A 49 2.97 5.60 6.41
N VAL A 50 1.87 5.37 5.71
CA VAL A 50 1.35 6.25 4.67
C VAL A 50 0.38 7.26 5.27
N GLY A 51 -0.54 6.77 6.09
CA GLY A 51 -1.51 7.60 6.78
C GLY A 51 -2.45 6.77 7.65
N PHE A 52 -3.27 7.44 8.43
CA PHE A 52 -4.33 6.81 9.21
C PHE A 52 -5.59 7.67 9.22
N THR A 53 -6.75 7.03 9.28
CA THR A 53 -8.05 7.69 9.32
C THR A 53 -9.08 6.77 9.98
N PRO A 54 -10.08 7.30 10.70
CA PRO A 54 -11.24 6.51 11.11
C PRO A 54 -12.18 6.19 9.95
N TYR A 55 -12.04 6.89 8.81
CA TYR A 55 -12.90 6.76 7.63
C TYR A 55 -12.04 6.66 6.36
N PRO A 56 -11.57 5.45 5.98
CA PRO A 56 -10.76 5.26 4.77
C PRO A 56 -11.67 5.19 3.53
N ASP A 57 -12.08 6.35 3.04
CA ASP A 57 -12.85 6.46 1.80
C ASP A 57 -11.95 6.59 0.55
N GLN A 58 -12.60 6.66 -0.61
CA GLN A 58 -11.91 6.77 -1.89
C GLN A 58 -11.07 8.06 -2.00
N GLU A 59 -11.60 9.20 -1.54
CA GLU A 59 -10.90 10.48 -1.63
C GLU A 59 -9.62 10.45 -0.80
N TRP A 60 -9.72 9.91 0.42
CA TRP A 60 -8.57 9.71 1.29
C TRP A 60 -7.53 8.78 0.64
N MET A 61 -7.97 7.66 0.05
CA MET A 61 -7.09 6.74 -0.67
C MET A 61 -6.39 7.40 -1.86
N GLU A 62 -7.10 8.20 -2.65
CA GLU A 62 -6.52 8.95 -3.76
C GLU A 62 -5.47 9.96 -3.27
N GLN A 63 -5.74 10.66 -2.17
CA GLN A 63 -4.76 11.57 -1.58
C GLN A 63 -3.51 10.83 -1.10
N GLN A 64 -3.67 9.66 -0.46
CA GLN A 64 -2.53 8.83 -0.09
C GLN A 64 -1.75 8.38 -1.32
N ALA A 65 -2.41 7.96 -2.40
CA ALA A 65 -1.75 7.60 -3.66
C ALA A 65 -0.92 8.76 -4.22
N ARG A 66 -1.47 9.98 -4.25
CA ARG A 66 -0.75 11.19 -4.67
C ARG A 66 0.48 11.41 -3.81
N ASN A 67 0.33 11.42 -2.49
CA ASN A 67 1.43 11.62 -1.56
C ASN A 67 2.56 10.59 -1.78
N MET A 68 2.19 9.32 -2.01
CA MET A 68 3.14 8.22 -2.22
C MET A 68 3.91 8.33 -3.54
N THR A 69 3.31 8.92 -4.59
CA THR A 69 3.91 9.03 -5.93
C THR A 69 4.53 10.39 -6.25
N MET A 70 4.51 11.34 -5.32
CA MET A 70 5.18 12.63 -5.49
C MET A 70 6.67 12.45 -5.84
N GLU A 71 7.13 13.15 -6.88
CA GLU A 71 8.46 12.92 -7.48
C GLU A 71 9.62 13.20 -6.51
N GLU A 72 9.51 14.25 -5.69
CA GLU A 72 10.57 14.65 -4.77
C GLU A 72 10.57 13.87 -3.44
N TRP A 73 9.39 13.60 -2.88
CA TRP A 73 9.20 13.14 -1.50
C TRP A 73 8.37 11.86 -1.37
N GLY A 74 7.89 11.32 -2.50
CA GLY A 74 7.05 10.14 -2.54
C GLY A 74 7.77 8.92 -1.99
N CYS A 75 7.13 8.26 -1.04
CA CYS A 75 7.71 7.12 -0.35
C CYS A 75 7.81 5.86 -1.22
N LEU A 76 7.26 5.86 -2.44
CA LEU A 76 7.41 4.79 -3.44
C LEU A 76 8.58 5.03 -4.41
N ARG A 77 9.38 6.09 -4.23
CA ARG A 77 10.53 6.37 -5.08
C ARG A 77 11.49 5.17 -5.13
N GLY A 78 11.87 4.77 -6.34
CA GLY A 78 12.74 3.61 -6.59
C GLY A 78 12.02 2.25 -6.56
N CYS A 79 10.74 2.21 -6.19
CA CYS A 79 9.91 1.01 -6.32
C CYS A 79 9.40 0.87 -7.75
N ARG A 80 9.16 -0.37 -8.19
CA ARG A 80 8.55 -0.68 -9.49
C ARG A 80 7.23 -1.44 -9.35
N TYR A 81 7.03 -2.12 -8.23
CA TYR A 81 5.88 -2.96 -8.00
C TYR A 81 5.32 -2.73 -6.60
N LEU A 82 4.01 -2.54 -6.52
CA LEU A 82 3.27 -2.45 -5.28
C LEU A 82 2.31 -3.63 -5.20
N LEU A 83 2.53 -4.53 -4.25
CA LEU A 83 1.59 -5.59 -3.93
C LEU A 83 0.56 -5.08 -2.95
N HIS A 84 -0.71 -5.38 -3.21
CA HIS A 84 -1.78 -5.14 -2.26
C HIS A 84 -2.77 -6.30 -2.32
N ASP A 85 -3.58 -6.47 -1.29
CA ASP A 85 -4.61 -7.50 -1.27
C ASP A 85 -5.80 -7.15 -2.21
N ARG A 86 -6.95 -7.79 -2.03
CA ARG A 86 -8.13 -7.52 -2.87
C ARG A 86 -9.17 -6.65 -2.19
N ASP A 87 -8.78 -5.93 -1.14
CA ASP A 87 -9.68 -5.03 -0.43
C ASP A 87 -10.24 -3.94 -1.36
N ALA A 88 -11.50 -3.59 -1.15
CA ALA A 88 -12.21 -2.57 -1.92
C ALA A 88 -11.61 -1.17 -1.73
N MET A 89 -10.93 -0.91 -0.61
CA MET A 89 -10.18 0.31 -0.34
C MET A 89 -9.11 0.56 -1.42
N PHE A 90 -8.53 -0.50 -2.02
CA PHE A 90 -7.65 -0.40 -3.19
C PHE A 90 -8.44 -0.27 -4.50
N CYS A 91 -9.21 0.82 -4.58
CA CYS A 91 -10.09 1.14 -5.69
C CYS A 91 -9.34 1.34 -7.02
N GLN A 92 -10.10 1.50 -8.11
CA GLN A 92 -9.50 1.66 -9.44
C GLN A 92 -8.71 2.97 -9.57
N SER A 93 -9.27 4.10 -9.12
CA SER A 93 -8.61 5.40 -9.18
C SER A 93 -7.31 5.43 -8.39
N PHE A 94 -7.29 4.81 -7.21
CA PHE A 94 -6.07 4.59 -6.43
C PHE A 94 -4.97 3.90 -7.27
N ARG A 95 -5.30 2.77 -7.90
CA ARG A 95 -4.32 2.02 -8.73
C ARG A 95 -3.85 2.82 -9.94
N GLU A 96 -4.71 3.64 -10.53
CA GLU A 96 -4.33 4.51 -11.64
C GLU A 96 -3.35 5.60 -11.19
N LEU A 97 -3.56 6.21 -10.02
CA LEU A 97 -2.61 7.16 -9.42
C LEU A 97 -1.28 6.52 -9.05
N ILE A 98 -1.26 5.27 -8.59
CA ILE A 98 0.02 4.55 -8.36
C ILE A 98 0.80 4.40 -9.68
N LYS A 99 0.11 4.12 -10.78
CA LYS A 99 0.74 3.99 -12.11
C LYS A 99 1.33 5.29 -12.64
N THR A 100 0.76 6.45 -12.30
CA THR A 100 1.36 7.74 -12.70
C THR A 100 2.73 7.96 -12.03
N GLY A 101 2.97 7.34 -10.87
CA GLY A 101 4.28 7.28 -10.21
C GLY A 101 5.25 6.24 -10.80
N SER A 102 4.98 5.67 -11.97
CA SER A 102 5.77 4.58 -12.58
C SER A 102 5.84 3.29 -11.75
N VAL A 103 4.89 3.07 -10.83
CA VAL A 103 4.78 1.86 -10.01
C VAL A 103 3.62 1.01 -10.51
N ASN A 104 3.83 -0.28 -10.70
CA ASN A 104 2.80 -1.20 -11.13
C ASN A 104 2.07 -1.83 -9.92
N PRO A 105 0.79 -1.53 -9.69
CA PRO A 105 0.00 -2.16 -8.64
C PRO A 105 -0.38 -3.60 -9.04
N LEU A 106 0.02 -4.55 -8.22
CA LEU A 106 -0.21 -5.98 -8.38
C LEU A 106 -1.13 -6.45 -7.25
N ARG A 107 -2.25 -7.07 -7.62
CA ARG A 107 -3.12 -7.73 -6.64
C ARG A 107 -2.51 -9.07 -6.24
N LEU A 108 -2.58 -9.41 -4.96
CA LEU A 108 -2.24 -10.75 -4.51
C LEU A 108 -3.07 -11.81 -5.26
N PRO A 109 -2.43 -12.94 -5.66
CA PRO A 109 -3.16 -14.05 -6.25
C PRO A 109 -4.18 -14.60 -5.24
N ALA A 110 -5.30 -15.10 -5.75
CA ALA A 110 -6.30 -15.73 -4.90
C ALA A 110 -5.63 -16.89 -4.14
N ARG A 111 -5.75 -16.89 -2.80
CA ARG A 111 -5.16 -17.89 -1.88
C ARG A 111 -3.66 -17.75 -1.58
N SER A 112 -3.08 -16.56 -1.72
CA SER A 112 -1.86 -16.26 -0.96
C SER A 112 -2.23 -16.12 0.53
N PRO A 113 -1.46 -16.66 1.49
CA PRO A 113 -1.75 -16.43 2.90
C PRO A 113 -1.72 -14.92 3.16
N HIS A 114 -2.72 -14.44 3.90
CA HIS A 114 -2.68 -13.13 4.55
C HIS A 114 -1.52 -13.12 5.55
#